data_AF-A0A2T1G7K8-F1
#
_entry.id   AF-A0A2T1G7K8-F1
#
_cell.length_a   1.000
_cell.length_b   1.000
_cell.length_c   1.000
_cell.angle_alpha   90.00
_cell.angle_beta   90.00
_cell.angle_gamma   90.00
#
_symmetry.space_group_name_H-M   'P 1'
#
loop_
_entity.id
_entity.type
_entity.pdbx_description
1 polymer ?
#
loop_
_entity_poly.entity_id
_entity_poly.type
_entity_poly.pdbx_seq_one_letter_code
_entity_poly.pdbx_strand_id
1 'polypeptide(L)'
;MANDTRSRPAQVAKTLQGQCRSVKPEKQPAIAHHLTLKIGSLVEVYAPDRQDVNGRLGRIQSVGEKTATVWMRHIPTITMQSYTFKHSALTAVPLENQPGLQEICDRISLLFESGNLDPFEVEILNLLEQRVVHTPCEMQYLEQIEKKI
;
A
#
# COMPACT_ATOMS: atom_id res chain seq x y z
N MET A 1 -13.05 -56.92 -60.82
CA MET A 1 -14.19 -57.37 -59.99
C MET A 1 -14.02 -56.80 -58.59
N ALA A 2 -15.13 -56.51 -57.95
CA ALA A 2 -15.27 -55.59 -56.83
C ALA A 2 -15.13 -56.23 -55.43
N ASN A 3 -14.99 -55.33 -54.45
CA ASN A 3 -15.44 -55.35 -53.04
C ASN A 3 -14.56 -55.87 -51.90
N ASP A 4 -14.32 -54.91 -50.98
CA ASP A 4 -14.43 -54.92 -49.52
C ASP A 4 -13.55 -55.91 -48.71
N THR A 5 -12.91 -55.53 -47.60
CA THR A 5 -13.59 -54.97 -46.43
C THR A 5 -12.63 -54.32 -45.44
N ARG A 6 -13.09 -53.19 -44.91
CA ARG A 6 -12.71 -52.45 -43.69
C ARG A 6 -12.20 -53.31 -42.51
N SER A 7 -11.21 -52.79 -41.79
CA SER A 7 -11.07 -52.71 -40.32
C SER A 7 -9.59 -52.50 -39.98
N ARG A 8 -9.10 -51.36 -39.47
CA ARG A 8 -9.22 -50.94 -38.06
C ARG A 8 -8.60 -49.54 -37.87
N PRO A 9 -9.38 -48.44 -37.76
CA PRO A 9 -8.91 -47.21 -37.13
C PRO A 9 -9.31 -47.12 -35.65
N ALA A 10 -9.83 -48.19 -35.06
CA ALA A 10 -10.38 -48.19 -33.70
C ALA A 10 -9.37 -48.44 -32.56
N GLN A 11 -8.09 -48.66 -32.87
CA GLN A 11 -7.06 -48.92 -31.84
C GLN A 11 -6.13 -47.74 -31.53
N VAL A 12 -6.21 -46.63 -32.29
CA VAL A 12 -5.39 -45.44 -32.00
C VAL A 12 -6.13 -44.42 -31.12
N ALA A 13 -7.47 -44.48 -31.08
CA ALA A 13 -8.28 -43.54 -30.31
C ALA A 13 -8.43 -43.87 -28.80
N LYS A 14 -7.94 -45.03 -28.33
CA LYS A 14 -8.07 -45.45 -26.93
C LYS A 14 -6.87 -45.14 -26.03
N THR A 15 -5.80 -44.56 -26.56
CA THR A 15 -4.55 -44.32 -25.79
C THR A 15 -4.29 -42.84 -25.48
N LEU A 16 -5.27 -41.96 -25.71
CA LEU A 16 -5.16 -40.51 -25.41
C LEU A 16 -6.19 -40.01 -24.39
N GLN A 17 -7.03 -40.89 -23.83
CA GLN A 17 -8.04 -40.53 -22.81
C GLN A 17 -7.52 -40.67 -21.36
N GLY A 18 -6.24 -40.38 -21.14
CA GLY A 18 -5.64 -40.60 -19.84
C GLY A 18 -4.50 -39.65 -19.53
N GLN A 19 -4.76 -38.33 -19.58
CA GLN A 19 -4.08 -37.31 -18.77
C GLN A 19 -4.57 -35.90 -19.12
N CYS A 20 -5.86 -35.63 -18.87
CA CYS A 20 -6.22 -34.27 -18.46
C CYS A 20 -5.66 -34.11 -17.04
N ARG A 21 -4.38 -33.75 -16.93
CA ARG A 21 -3.81 -33.29 -15.66
C ARG A 21 -4.67 -32.09 -15.25
N SER A 22 -5.37 -32.22 -14.13
CA SER A 22 -5.96 -31.08 -13.45
C SER A 22 -4.85 -30.06 -13.24
N VAL A 23 -4.84 -29.00 -14.05
CA VAL A 23 -3.96 -27.87 -13.88
C VAL A 23 -4.39 -27.27 -12.54
N LYS A 24 -3.51 -27.35 -11.53
CA LYS A 24 -3.73 -26.66 -10.27
C LYS A 24 -4.11 -25.22 -10.62
N PRO A 25 -5.16 -24.63 -10.02
CA PRO A 25 -5.48 -23.24 -10.28
C PRO A 25 -4.20 -22.43 -10.06
N GLU A 26 -3.76 -21.72 -11.10
CA GLU A 26 -2.63 -20.81 -11.01
C GLU A 26 -2.91 -19.89 -9.83
N LYS A 27 -2.08 -20.00 -8.78
CA LYS A 27 -2.09 -18.99 -7.72
C LYS A 27 -1.80 -17.69 -8.43
N GLN A 28 -2.70 -16.71 -8.28
CA GLN A 28 -2.48 -15.36 -8.77
C GLN A 28 -1.05 -14.94 -8.42
N PRO A 29 -0.28 -14.36 -9.37
CA PRO A 29 1.09 -13.97 -9.10
C PRO A 29 1.08 -13.03 -7.90
N ALA A 30 1.74 -13.47 -6.82
CA ALA A 30 1.89 -12.65 -5.62
C ALA A 30 2.78 -11.46 -6.00
N ILE A 31 2.24 -10.24 -5.90
CA ILE A 31 3.02 -9.02 -6.09
C ILE A 31 4.18 -9.07 -5.10
N ALA A 32 5.41 -8.87 -5.60
CA ALA A 32 6.59 -8.86 -4.75
C ALA A 32 6.44 -7.76 -3.69
N HIS A 33 6.77 -8.07 -2.44
CA HIS A 33 6.49 -7.20 -1.30
C HIS A 33 7.04 -5.77 -1.42
N HIS A 34 8.20 -5.58 -2.03
CA HIS A 34 8.75 -4.24 -2.27
C HIS A 34 7.92 -3.41 -3.26
N LEU A 35 7.13 -4.04 -4.14
CA LEU A 35 6.23 -3.38 -5.09
C LEU A 35 4.94 -2.88 -4.42
N THR A 36 4.63 -3.35 -3.21
CA THR A 36 3.47 -2.86 -2.45
C THR A 36 3.80 -1.59 -1.64
N LEU A 37 5.07 -1.23 -1.55
CA LEU A 37 5.53 -0.03 -0.84
C LEU A 37 5.60 1.15 -1.81
N LYS A 38 4.76 2.17 -1.63
CA LYS A 38 4.78 3.40 -2.42
C LYS A 38 4.91 4.62 -1.52
N ILE A 39 5.52 5.68 -2.05
CA ILE A 39 5.58 6.99 -1.35
C ILE A 39 4.16 7.40 -0.93
N GLY A 40 4.02 7.93 0.28
CA GLY A 40 2.74 8.30 0.88
C GLY A 40 1.91 7.13 1.41
N SER A 41 2.27 5.87 1.13
CA SER A 41 1.52 4.71 1.64
C SER A 41 1.65 4.58 3.15
N LEU A 42 0.58 4.10 3.78
CA LEU A 42 0.55 3.77 5.20
C LEU A 42 1.20 2.38 5.40
N VAL A 43 2.08 2.28 6.39
CA VAL A 43 2.76 1.04 6.75
C VAL A 43 2.78 0.84 8.26
N GLU A 44 2.74 -0.41 8.68
CA GLU A 44 3.05 -0.83 10.05
C GLU A 44 4.49 -1.34 10.13
N VAL A 45 5.20 -0.94 11.18
CA VAL A 45 6.61 -1.31 11.40
C VAL A 45 6.72 -2.54 12.29
N TYR A 46 7.47 -3.55 11.86
CA TYR A 46 7.90 -4.67 12.68
C TYR A 46 9.40 -4.57 13.02
N ALA A 47 9.69 -4.17 14.25
CA ALA A 47 11.05 -3.97 14.76
C ALA A 47 11.09 -4.36 16.25
N PRO A 48 11.07 -5.66 16.60
CA PRO A 48 10.88 -6.14 17.97
C PRO A 48 11.92 -5.61 18.97
N ASP A 49 13.13 -5.29 18.51
CA ASP A 49 14.21 -4.73 19.32
C ASP A 49 14.05 -3.22 19.62
N ARG A 50 13.04 -2.57 19.03
CA ARG A 50 12.81 -1.12 19.10
C ARG A 50 11.40 -0.78 19.55
N GLN A 51 11.22 -0.68 20.87
CA GLN A 51 9.93 -0.37 21.49
C GLN A 51 9.36 1.00 21.07
N ASP A 52 10.21 1.93 20.63
CA ASP A 52 9.80 3.25 20.19
C ASP A 52 9.05 3.23 18.85
N VAL A 53 9.23 2.21 18.01
CA VAL A 53 8.65 2.13 16.65
C VAL A 53 7.91 0.82 16.35
N ASN A 54 8.14 -0.26 17.10
CA ASN A 54 7.51 -1.55 16.83
C ASN A 54 5.98 -1.52 16.93
N GLY A 55 5.28 -2.12 15.95
CA GLY A 55 3.82 -2.16 15.85
C GLY A 55 3.18 -0.82 15.55
N ARG A 56 3.97 0.22 15.24
CA ARG A 56 3.46 1.56 15.00
C ARG A 56 3.30 1.83 13.51
N LEU A 57 2.31 2.65 13.20
CA LEU A 57 2.02 3.11 11.86
C LEU A 57 2.91 4.30 11.47
N GLY A 58 3.25 4.37 10.19
CA GLY A 58 4.00 5.47 9.58
C GLY A 58 3.67 5.65 8.10
N ARG A 59 4.15 6.75 7.52
CA ARG A 59 3.99 7.06 6.09
C ARG A 59 5.31 6.90 5.35
N ILE A 60 5.31 6.23 4.20
CA ILE A 60 6.54 6.08 3.40
C ILE A 60 6.94 7.45 2.84
N GLN A 61 8.13 7.90 3.20
CA GLN A 61 8.78 9.08 2.61
C GLN A 61 9.44 8.72 1.27
N SER A 62 10.21 7.64 1.26
CA SER A 62 10.97 7.21 0.08
C SER A 62 11.20 5.70 0.08
N VAL A 63 11.35 5.13 -1.11
CA VAL A 63 11.62 3.70 -1.30
C VAL A 63 12.95 3.58 -2.04
N GLY A 64 13.93 2.98 -1.39
CA GLY A 64 15.21 2.59 -1.99
C GLY A 64 15.21 1.12 -2.41
N GLU A 65 16.36 0.66 -2.92
CA GLU A 65 16.50 -0.70 -3.47
C GLU A 65 16.20 -1.81 -2.46
N LYS A 66 16.61 -1.65 -1.20
CA LYS A 66 16.48 -2.67 -0.13
C LYS A 66 15.77 -2.17 1.13
N THR A 67 15.53 -0.87 1.20
CA THR A 67 15.03 -0.18 2.38
C THR A 67 13.98 0.84 1.97
N ALA A 68 13.16 1.26 2.92
CA ALA A 68 12.29 2.41 2.78
C ALA A 68 12.44 3.31 4.01
N THR A 69 12.31 4.61 3.78
CA THR A 69 12.29 5.63 4.83
C THR A 69 10.85 5.95 5.16
N VAL A 70 10.52 5.95 6.45
CA VAL A 70 9.17 6.11 6.97
C VAL A 70 9.14 7.30 7.92
N TRP A 71 8.20 8.22 7.70
CA TRP A 71 7.85 9.28 8.64
C TRP A 71 7.01 8.72 9.77
N MET A 72 7.47 8.94 11.00
CA MET A 72 6.76 8.55 12.21
C MET A 72 6.93 9.64 13.27
N ARG A 73 5.88 9.87 14.06
CA ARG A 73 5.97 10.77 15.21
C ARG A 73 6.74 10.10 16.34
N HIS A 74 7.74 10.76 16.90
CA HIS A 74 8.36 10.35 18.14
C HIS A 74 7.46 10.76 19.31
N ILE A 75 6.91 9.79 20.05
CA ILE A 75 5.89 10.05 21.09
C ILE A 75 6.42 10.96 22.21
N PRO A 76 7.61 10.74 22.79
CA PRO A 76 8.09 11.55 23.91
C PRO A 76 8.27 13.04 23.59
N THR A 77 8.71 13.36 22.36
CA THR A 77 9.02 14.75 21.96
C THR A 77 7.95 15.36 21.06
N ILE A 78 6.96 14.56 20.61
CA ILE A 78 5.91 14.96 19.67
C ILE A 78 6.48 15.47 18.33
N THR A 79 7.74 15.16 18.02
CA THR A 79 8.41 15.58 16.78
C THR A 79 8.25 14.54 15.68
N MET A 80 8.26 14.98 14.41
CA MET A 80 8.32 14.07 13.27
C MET A 80 9.76 13.58 13.08
N GLN A 81 9.95 12.28 12.91
CA GLN A 81 11.26 11.68 12.65
C GLN A 81 11.17 10.72 11.46
N SER A 82 12.26 10.65 10.70
CA SER A 82 12.42 9.66 9.63
C SER A 82 13.19 8.45 10.16
N TYR A 83 12.68 7.26 9.88
CA TYR A 83 13.33 6.01 10.21
C TYR A 83 13.49 5.17 8.95
N THR A 84 14.67 4.58 8.77
CA THR A 84 14.93 3.67 7.65
C THR A 84 14.76 2.23 8.11
N PHE A 85 13.94 1.48 7.36
CA PHE A 85 13.68 0.06 7.62
C PHE A 85 13.98 -0.78 6.38
N LYS A 86 14.34 -2.05 6.59
CA LYS A 86 14.32 -3.05 5.50
C LYS A 86 12.88 -3.24 5.05
N HIS A 87 12.66 -3.56 3.77
CA HIS A 87 11.29 -3.81 3.28
C HIS A 87 10.59 -4.90 4.08
N SER A 88 11.30 -5.97 4.46
CA SER A 88 10.76 -7.08 5.27
C SER A 88 10.24 -6.68 6.66
N ALA A 89 10.58 -5.48 7.14
CA ALA A 89 10.14 -4.95 8.42
C ALA A 89 8.91 -4.04 8.28
N LEU A 90 8.34 -3.89 7.07
CA LEU A 90 7.23 -3.00 6.79
C LEU A 90 6.06 -3.77 6.22
N THR A 91 4.88 -3.61 6.79
CA THR A 91 3.66 -4.18 6.23
C THR A 91 2.80 -3.05 5.70
N ALA A 92 2.42 -3.08 4.42
CA ALA A 92 1.49 -2.13 3.86
C ALA A 92 0.12 -2.26 4.54
N VAL A 93 -0.44 -1.14 4.99
CA VAL A 93 -1.75 -1.08 5.64
C VAL A 93 -2.68 -0.27 4.74
N PRO A 94 -3.82 -0.82 4.31
CA PRO A 94 -4.84 -0.07 3.60
C PRO A 94 -5.31 1.13 4.43
N LEU A 95 -5.45 2.30 3.80
CA LEU A 95 -5.83 3.53 4.51
C LEU A 95 -7.27 3.44 5.04
N GLU A 96 -8.11 2.65 4.37
CA GLU A 96 -9.50 2.36 4.72
C GLU A 96 -9.62 1.69 6.10
N ASN A 97 -8.55 1.03 6.58
CA ASN A 97 -8.49 0.47 7.92
C ASN A 97 -8.29 1.53 9.01
N GLN A 98 -8.03 2.78 8.63
CA GLN A 98 -7.82 3.93 9.52
C GLN A 98 -8.80 5.06 9.15
N PRO A 99 -10.10 4.94 9.48
CA PRO A 99 -11.14 5.85 8.97
C PRO A 99 -10.90 7.31 9.37
N GLY A 100 -10.41 7.57 10.58
CA GLY A 100 -10.09 8.95 10.99
C GLY A 100 -8.91 9.55 10.21
N LEU A 101 -7.95 8.73 9.78
CA LEU A 101 -6.86 9.21 8.92
C LEU A 101 -7.31 9.37 7.47
N GLN A 102 -8.16 8.46 6.97
CA GLN A 102 -8.78 8.56 5.66
C GLN A 102 -9.56 9.88 5.52
N GLU A 103 -10.40 10.21 6.51
CA GLU A 103 -11.16 11.46 6.52
C GLU A 103 -10.26 12.69 6.40
N ILE A 104 -9.13 12.71 7.11
CA ILE A 104 -8.18 13.82 7.04
C ILE A 104 -7.52 13.89 5.65
N CYS A 105 -7.11 12.75 5.09
CA CYS A 105 -6.55 12.71 3.74
C CYS A 105 -7.56 13.18 2.68
N ASP A 106 -8.84 12.81 2.82
CA ASP A 106 -9.90 13.23 1.91
C ASP A 106 -10.12 14.74 2.00
N ARG A 107 -10.18 15.29 3.22
CA ARG A 107 -10.26 16.75 3.46
C ARG A 107 -9.10 17.49 2.81
N ILE A 108 -7.86 17.02 3.03
CA ILE A 108 -6.67 17.62 2.42
C ILE A 108 -6.72 17.54 0.89
N SER A 109 -7.17 16.42 0.32
CA SER A 109 -7.28 16.25 -1.12
C SER A 109 -8.27 17.25 -1.73
N LEU A 110 -9.42 17.45 -1.10
CA LEU A 110 -10.41 18.45 -1.52
C LEU A 110 -9.84 19.88 -1.49
N LEU A 111 -9.00 20.20 -0.50
CA LEU A 111 -8.34 21.50 -0.42
C LEU A 111 -7.35 21.69 -1.58
N PHE A 112 -6.54 20.68 -1.91
CA PHE A 112 -5.66 20.75 -3.07
C PHE A 112 -6.43 20.91 -4.39
N GLU A 113 -7.55 20.22 -4.55
CA GLU A 113 -8.41 20.32 -5.73
C GLU A 113 -9.08 21.69 -5.88
N SER A 114 -9.33 22.40 -4.78
CA SER A 114 -9.93 23.73 -4.79
C SER A 114 -9.06 24.80 -5.47
N GLY A 115 -7.74 24.60 -5.51
CA GLY A 115 -6.78 25.47 -6.20
C GLY A 115 -6.57 26.87 -5.60
N ASN A 116 -7.24 27.20 -4.48
CA ASN A 116 -7.19 28.52 -3.84
C ASN A 116 -6.28 28.55 -2.61
N LEU A 117 -5.17 27.83 -2.65
CA LEU A 117 -4.22 27.73 -1.54
C LEU A 117 -3.00 28.62 -1.79
N ASP A 118 -2.59 29.36 -0.78
CA ASP A 118 -1.30 30.04 -0.81
C ASP A 118 -0.12 29.05 -0.63
N PRO A 119 1.13 29.43 -0.99
CA PRO A 119 2.26 28.52 -0.88
C PRO A 119 2.56 28.00 0.53
N PHE A 120 2.21 28.75 1.58
CA PHE A 120 2.39 28.31 2.98
C PHE A 120 1.32 27.30 3.35
N GLU A 121 0.08 27.49 2.90
CA GLU A 121 -1.01 26.54 3.12
C GLU A 121 -0.73 25.20 2.44
N VAL A 122 -0.22 25.23 1.20
CA VAL A 122 0.25 24.03 0.50
C VAL A 122 1.29 23.27 1.35
N GLU A 123 2.26 23.97 1.93
CA GLU A 123 3.28 23.33 2.76
C GLU A 123 2.70 22.76 4.06
N ILE A 124 1.78 23.48 4.71
CA ILE A 124 1.08 22.99 5.90
C ILE A 124 0.33 21.70 5.55
N LEU A 125 -0.42 21.67 4.45
CA LEU A 125 -1.18 20.50 4.02
C LEU A 125 -0.26 19.32 3.69
N ASN A 126 0.85 19.55 2.98
CA ASN A 126 1.86 18.51 2.74
C ASN A 126 2.41 17.94 4.05
N LEU A 127 2.68 18.79 5.04
CA LEU A 127 3.15 18.36 6.36
C LEU A 127 2.09 17.60 7.16
N LEU A 128 0.80 17.88 6.94
CA LEU A 128 -0.32 17.20 7.58
C LEU A 128 -0.60 15.84 6.94
N GLU A 129 -0.53 15.73 5.62
CA GLU A 129 -0.73 14.49 4.87
C GLU A 129 0.29 13.40 5.27
N GLN A 130 1.52 13.82 5.57
CA GLN A 130 2.59 12.93 6.03
C GLN A 130 2.35 12.34 7.43
N ARG A 131 1.40 12.86 8.22
CA ARG A 131 1.19 12.44 9.61
C ARG A 131 0.13 11.36 9.69
N VAL A 132 0.38 10.37 10.53
CA VAL A 132 -0.61 9.34 10.91
C VAL A 132 -1.43 9.78 12.12
N VAL A 133 -0.85 10.60 12.99
CA VAL A 133 -1.50 11.12 14.20
C VAL A 133 -1.31 12.62 14.24
N HIS A 134 -2.45 13.32 14.28
CA HIS A 134 -2.52 14.78 14.28
C HIS A 134 -2.69 15.31 15.70
N THR A 135 -2.00 16.39 16.01
CA THR A 135 -2.20 17.11 17.28
C THR A 135 -3.40 18.07 17.17
N PRO A 136 -3.99 18.52 18.29
CA PRO A 136 -5.06 19.52 18.24
C PRO A 136 -4.67 20.79 17.48
N CYS A 137 -3.42 21.23 17.61
CA CYS A 137 -2.90 22.40 16.90
C CYS A 137 -2.84 22.17 15.38
N GLU A 138 -2.43 20.99 14.95
CA GLU A 138 -2.42 20.60 13.53
C GLU A 138 -3.83 20.57 12.93
N MET A 139 -4.81 20.07 13.69
CA MET A 139 -6.21 20.08 13.25
C MET A 139 -6.76 21.50 13.15
N GLN A 140 -6.37 22.39 14.06
CA GLN A 140 -6.75 23.82 13.98
C GLN A 140 -6.21 24.49 12.71
N TYR A 141 -4.99 24.15 12.27
CA TYR A 141 -4.48 24.67 11.00
C TYR A 141 -5.32 24.19 9.82
N LEU A 142 -5.67 22.89 9.78
CA LEU A 142 -6.54 22.35 8.73
C LEU A 142 -7.89 23.07 8.70
N GLU A 143 -8.55 23.21 9.86
CA GLU A 143 -9.84 23.91 9.99
C GLU A 143 -9.76 25.39 9.58
N GLN A 144 -8.62 26.05 9.79
CA GLN A 144 -8.44 27.45 9.41
C GLN A 144 -8.30 27.62 7.89
N ILE A 145 -7.60 26.69 7.24
CA ILE A 145 -7.47 26.67 5.78
C ILE A 145 -8.84 26.40 5.15
N GLU A 146 -9.58 25.42 5.68
CA GLU A 146 -10.93 25.08 5.23
C GLU A 146 -11.92 26.25 5.30
N LYS A 147 -11.81 27.12 6.32
CA LYS A 147 -12.70 28.28 6.48
C LYS A 147 -12.50 29.40 5.44
N LYS A 148 -11.40 29.36 4.68
CA LYS A 148 -11.07 30.38 3.69
C LYS A 148 -11.64 30.08 2.30
N ILE A 149 -12.06 28.83 2.07
CA ILE A 149 -12.60 28.34 0.80
C ILE A 149 -14.13 28.34 0.88
#